data_AF-A0A022L1U6-F1
#
_entry.id   AF-A0A022L1U6-F1
#
_cell.length_a   1.000
_cell.length_b   1.000
_cell.length_c   1.000
_cell.angle_alpha   90.00
_cell.angle_beta   90.00
_cell.angle_gamma   90.00
#
_symmetry.space_group_name_H-M   'P 1'
#
loop_
_entity.id
_entity.type
_entity.pdbx_description
1 polymer ?
#
loop_
_entity_poly.entity_id
_entity_poly.type
_entity_poly.pdbx_seq_one_letter_code
_entity_poly.pdbx_strand_id
1 'polypeptide(L)'
;MINTTNDPSTPPTQRSIGELVQSIRDELLGVVHHEIDIAKTEAKSIAIKAGIAAACAAVLLFLLLSAWVMLLFFFATGLEALGMPYWGAFLLIAGVFLLLSAIAGLIAFLVVKKIKAPTTTIETAQNAVYAVQGKRRSNAVSYDDTFEELYGKKVSARTE
;
A
#
# COMPACT_ATOMS: atom_id res chain seq x y z
N MET A 1 -3.89 -35.22 25.80
CA MET A 1 -4.93 -35.86 26.65
C MET A 1 -6.26 -35.65 25.96
N ILE A 2 -6.86 -36.72 25.43
CA ILE A 2 -8.14 -36.71 24.72
C ILE A 2 -9.23 -36.84 25.80
N ASN A 3 -10.16 -35.89 25.89
CA ASN A 3 -11.27 -35.98 26.84
C ASN A 3 -12.33 -36.94 26.27
N THR A 4 -12.44 -38.14 26.83
CA THR A 4 -13.30 -39.24 26.37
C THR A 4 -14.58 -39.37 27.20
N THR A 5 -15.36 -38.31 27.34
CA THR A 5 -16.64 -38.34 28.08
C THR A 5 -17.83 -38.60 27.15
N ASN A 6 -17.83 -39.74 26.46
CA ASN A 6 -19.07 -40.32 25.92
C ASN A 6 -19.45 -41.50 26.83
N ASP A 7 -20.05 -41.18 27.97
CA ASP A 7 -20.74 -42.14 28.84
C ASP A 7 -22.18 -42.35 28.30
N PRO A 8 -22.57 -43.56 27.86
CA PRO A 8 -23.90 -43.84 27.32
C PRO A 8 -25.04 -43.76 28.35
N SER A 9 -24.74 -43.48 29.63
CA SER A 9 -25.70 -43.47 30.74
C SER A 9 -26.29 -42.09 31.07
N THR A 10 -25.86 -41.04 30.36
CA THR A 10 -26.43 -39.69 30.53
C THR A 10 -27.56 -39.51 29.51
N PRO A 11 -28.82 -39.23 29.91
CA PRO A 11 -29.88 -38.96 28.95
C PRO A 11 -29.41 -37.82 28.02
N PRO A 12 -29.75 -37.84 26.72
CA PRO A 12 -29.33 -36.79 25.81
C PRO A 12 -29.93 -35.47 26.32
N THR A 13 -29.13 -34.69 27.05
CA THR A 13 -29.49 -33.33 27.44
C THR A 13 -29.66 -32.61 26.12
N GLN A 14 -30.91 -32.38 25.71
CA GLN A 14 -31.23 -31.58 24.54
C GLN A 14 -30.56 -30.23 24.76
N ARG A 15 -29.43 -30.00 24.10
CA ARG A 15 -28.72 -28.72 24.18
C ARG A 15 -29.73 -27.64 23.88
N SER A 16 -29.82 -26.66 24.77
CA SER A 16 -30.69 -25.52 24.58
C SER A 16 -30.32 -24.82 23.26
N ILE A 17 -31.30 -24.27 22.54
CA ILE A 17 -31.04 -23.43 21.36
C ILE A 17 -30.06 -22.30 21.71
N GLY A 18 -30.09 -21.82 22.96
CA GLY A 18 -29.13 -20.85 23.48
C GLY A 18 -27.69 -21.38 23.53
N GLU A 19 -27.49 -22.65 23.91
CA GLU A 19 -26.17 -23.29 23.95
C GLU A 19 -25.63 -23.59 22.54
N LEU A 20 -26.51 -23.95 21.58
CA LEU A 20 -26.11 -24.14 20.18
C LEU A 20 -25.68 -22.84 19.50
N VAL A 21 -26.41 -21.75 19.76
CA VAL A 21 -26.06 -20.43 19.22
C VAL A 21 -24.76 -19.92 19.83
N GLN A 22 -24.53 -20.16 21.13
CA GLN A 22 -23.26 -19.84 21.78
C GLN A 22 -22.10 -20.65 21.19
N SER A 23 -22.26 -21.97 21.00
CA SER A 23 -21.19 -22.79 20.43
C SER A 23 -20.83 -22.39 18.99
N ILE A 24 -21.81 -22.06 18.15
CA ILE A 24 -21.57 -21.58 16.78
C ILE A 24 -20.83 -20.22 16.80
N ARG A 25 -21.19 -19.31 17.72
CA ARG A 25 -20.48 -18.03 17.86
C ARG A 25 -19.02 -18.23 18.28
N ASP A 26 -18.78 -19.11 19.24
CA ASP A 26 -17.44 -19.38 19.73
C ASP A 26 -16.57 -20.04 18.66
N GLU A 27 -17.14 -20.93 17.83
CA GLU A 27 -16.45 -21.51 16.67
C GLU A 27 -16.08 -20.45 15.63
N LEU A 28 -17.01 -19.54 15.30
CA LEU A 28 -16.75 -18.44 14.36
C LEU A 28 -15.69 -17.46 14.89
N LEU A 29 -15.73 -17.13 16.19
CA LEU A 29 -14.71 -16.30 16.83
C LEU A 29 -13.34 -17.00 16.84
N GLY A 30 -13.32 -18.32 17.01
CA GLY A 30 -12.11 -19.13 16.92
C GLY A 30 -11.45 -19.08 15.55
N VAL A 31 -12.23 -19.17 14.46
CA VAL A 31 -11.72 -19.07 13.08
C VAL A 31 -11.13 -17.69 12.81
N VAL A 32 -11.82 -16.62 13.23
CA VAL A 32 -11.32 -15.25 13.04
C VAL A 32 -10.00 -15.02 13.79
N HIS A 33 -9.89 -15.47 15.04
CA HIS A 33 -8.64 -15.37 15.79
C HIS A 33 -7.51 -16.18 15.15
N HIS A 34 -7.83 -17.37 14.62
CA HIS A 34 -6.85 -18.19 13.91
C HIS A 34 -6.32 -17.50 12.66
N GLU A 35 -7.20 -16.91 11.86
CA GLU A 35 -6.81 -16.17 10.65
C GLU A 35 -5.96 -14.94 10.99
N ILE A 36 -6.29 -14.24 12.08
CA ILE A 36 -5.49 -13.12 12.59
C ILE A 36 -4.12 -13.59 13.06
N ASP A 37 -4.03 -14.73 13.75
CA ASP A 37 -2.76 -15.28 14.23
C ASP A 37 -1.86 -15.68 13.05
N ILE A 38 -2.43 -16.29 12.01
CA ILE A 38 -1.71 -16.59 10.77
C ILE A 38 -1.26 -15.29 10.09
N ALA A 39 -2.17 -14.34 9.85
CA ALA A 39 -1.83 -13.05 9.23
C ALA A 39 -0.75 -12.30 10.02
N LYS A 40 -0.78 -12.38 11.36
CA LYS A 40 0.23 -11.77 12.24
C LYS A 40 1.59 -12.44 12.11
N THR A 41 1.62 -13.78 12.02
CA THR A 41 2.88 -14.51 11.81
C THR A 41 3.47 -14.23 10.43
N GLU A 42 2.64 -14.18 9.40
CA GLU A 42 3.05 -13.81 8.04
C GLU A 42 3.59 -12.37 8.00
N ALA A 43 2.85 -11.41 8.56
CA ALA A 43 3.27 -10.02 8.64
C ALA A 43 4.61 -9.85 9.37
N LYS A 44 4.83 -10.56 10.48
CA LYS A 44 6.13 -10.57 11.18
C LYS A 44 7.25 -11.13 10.30
N SER A 45 7.00 -12.21 9.57
CA SER A 45 8.00 -12.82 8.68
C SER A 45 8.39 -11.86 7.55
N ILE A 46 7.42 -11.15 6.98
CA ILE A 46 7.63 -10.12 5.96
C ILE A 46 8.43 -8.96 6.54
N ALA A 47 8.05 -8.48 7.73
CA ALA A 47 8.74 -7.38 8.40
C ALA A 47 10.22 -7.69 8.68
N ILE A 48 10.54 -8.92 9.12
CA ILE A 48 11.92 -9.34 9.35
C ILE A 48 12.70 -9.38 8.04
N LYS A 49 12.15 -10.01 6.99
CA LYS A 49 12.80 -10.08 5.68
C LYS A 49 13.04 -8.70 5.08
N ALA A 50 12.03 -7.82 5.15
CA ALA A 50 12.13 -6.43 4.71
C ALA A 50 13.15 -5.65 5.54
N GLY A 51 13.21 -5.88 6.86
CA GLY A 51 14.20 -5.28 7.74
C GLY A 51 15.64 -5.68 7.39
N ILE A 52 15.88 -6.97 7.12
CA ILE A 52 17.18 -7.47 6.66
C ILE A 52 17.55 -6.85 5.31
N ALA A 53 16.61 -6.86 4.35
CA ALA A 53 16.84 -6.26 3.04
C ALA A 53 17.17 -4.76 3.14
N ALA A 54 16.44 -4.02 3.98
CA ALA A 54 16.71 -2.61 4.24
C ALA A 54 18.07 -2.37 4.90
N ALA A 55 18.46 -3.20 5.87
CA ALA A 55 19.76 -3.12 6.52
C ALA A 55 20.90 -3.39 5.52
N CYS A 56 20.79 -4.47 4.72
CA CYS A 56 21.75 -4.77 3.66
C CYS A 56 21.82 -3.63 2.63
N ALA A 57 20.68 -3.09 2.20
CA ALA A 57 20.65 -1.95 1.27
C ALA A 57 21.32 -0.70 1.86
N ALA A 58 21.12 -0.41 3.16
CA ALA A 58 21.77 0.71 3.83
C ALA A 58 23.30 0.53 3.88
N VAL A 59 23.77 -0.67 4.24
CA VAL A 59 25.21 -0.99 4.24
C VAL A 59 25.80 -0.89 2.84
N LEU A 60 25.14 -1.48 1.84
CA LEU A 60 25.58 -1.40 0.45
C LEU A 60 25.65 0.06 -0.03
N LEU A 61 24.63 0.87 0.25
CA LEU A 61 24.62 2.27 -0.13
C LEU A 61 25.74 3.05 0.55
N PHE A 62 26.00 2.80 1.84
CA PHE A 62 27.12 3.42 2.55
C PHE A 62 28.48 3.02 1.98
N LEU A 63 28.68 1.75 1.64
CA LEU A 63 29.91 1.26 1.02
C LEU A 63 30.11 1.83 -0.38
N LEU A 64 29.06 1.86 -1.20
CA LEU A 64 29.11 2.44 -2.54
C LEU A 64 29.44 3.93 -2.49
N LEU A 65 28.81 4.67 -1.58
CA LEU A 65 29.09 6.09 -1.40
C LEU A 65 30.54 6.33 -0.90
N SER A 66 31.03 5.50 0.02
CA SER A 66 32.41 5.57 0.51
C SER A 66 33.43 5.26 -0.59
N ALA A 67 33.18 4.19 -1.37
CA ALA A 67 34.01 3.82 -2.50
C ALA A 67 34.02 4.91 -3.59
N TRP A 68 32.86 5.54 -3.84
CA TRP A 68 32.73 6.65 -4.77
C TRP A 68 33.63 7.82 -4.39
N VAL A 69 33.63 8.24 -3.12
CA VAL A 69 34.50 9.31 -2.63
C VAL A 69 35.97 8.94 -2.82
N MET A 70 36.37 7.71 -2.46
CA MET A 70 37.74 7.24 -2.70
C MET A 70 38.12 7.26 -4.18
N LEU A 71 37.21 6.89 -5.08
CA LEU A 71 37.43 6.91 -6.53
C LEU A 71 37.72 8.33 -7.03
N LEU A 72 37.01 9.34 -6.52
CA LEU A 72 37.25 10.74 -6.87
C LEU A 72 38.66 11.19 -6.46
N PHE A 73 39.10 10.82 -5.25
CA PHE A 73 40.46 11.08 -4.80
C PHE A 73 41.50 10.36 -5.65
N PHE A 74 41.27 9.10 -6.00
CA PHE A 74 42.14 8.33 -6.88
C PHE A 74 42.31 8.99 -8.26
N PHE A 75 41.22 9.45 -8.88
CA PHE A 75 41.32 10.20 -10.13
C PHE A 75 42.07 11.52 -9.96
N ALA A 76 41.83 12.25 -8.86
CA ALA A 76 42.49 13.52 -8.61
C ALA A 76 44.00 13.37 -8.43
N THR A 77 44.44 12.41 -7.62
CA THR A 77 45.88 12.11 -7.42
C THR A 77 46.50 11.47 -8.65
N GLY A 78 45.74 10.69 -9.42
CA GLY A 78 46.18 10.17 -10.71
C GLY A 78 46.47 11.29 -11.72
N LEU A 79 45.61 12.31 -11.80
CA LEU A 79 45.82 13.49 -12.66
C LEU A 79 46.99 14.36 -12.17
N GLU A 80 47.15 14.49 -10.86
CA GLU A 80 48.30 15.17 -10.26
C GLU A 80 49.62 14.48 -10.64
N ALA A 81 49.66 13.15 -10.62
CA ALA A 81 50.84 12.38 -11.05
C ALA A 81 51.24 12.62 -12.52
N LEU A 82 50.33 13.13 -13.36
CA LEU A 82 50.61 13.55 -14.73
C LEU A 82 51.22 14.97 -14.83
N GLY A 83 51.48 15.62 -13.70
CA GLY A 83 52.07 16.97 -13.62
C GLY A 83 51.04 18.11 -13.57
N MET A 84 49.75 17.80 -13.40
CA MET A 84 48.71 18.82 -13.22
C MET A 84 48.74 19.35 -11.77
N PRO A 85 48.60 20.67 -11.55
CA PRO A 85 48.51 21.18 -10.18
C PRO A 85 47.25 20.66 -9.48
N TYR A 86 47.36 20.35 -8.18
CA TYR A 86 46.28 19.77 -7.36
C TYR A 86 44.92 20.44 -7.60
N TRP A 87 44.87 21.77 -7.55
CA TRP A 87 43.63 22.53 -7.73
C TRP A 87 42.97 22.28 -9.10
N GLY A 88 43.77 22.15 -10.16
CA GLY A 88 43.29 21.90 -11.52
C GLY A 88 42.70 20.50 -11.69
N ALA A 89 43.29 19.49 -11.05
CA ALA A 89 42.79 18.12 -11.11
C ALA A 89 41.39 18.01 -10.47
N PHE A 90 41.19 18.58 -9.28
CA PHE A 90 39.88 18.58 -8.62
C PHE A 90 38.84 19.39 -9.40
N LEU A 91 39.20 20.54 -9.97
CA LEU A 91 38.30 21.37 -10.78
C LEU A 91 37.86 20.66 -12.06
N LEU A 92 38.75 19.94 -12.73
CA LEU A 92 38.42 19.20 -13.94
C LEU A 92 37.44 18.06 -13.64
N ILE A 93 37.74 17.27 -12.61
CA ILE A 93 36.86 16.17 -12.18
C ILE A 93 35.49 16.73 -11.79
N ALA A 94 35.45 17.77 -10.95
CA ALA A 94 34.21 18.44 -10.56
C ALA A 94 33.44 18.98 -11.77
N GLY A 95 34.13 19.58 -12.74
CA GLY A 95 33.53 20.09 -13.98
C GLY A 95 32.90 18.99 -14.83
N VAL A 96 33.60 17.86 -15.00
CA VAL A 96 33.07 16.69 -15.73
C VAL A 96 31.82 16.13 -15.03
N PHE A 97 31.85 15.99 -13.71
CA PHE A 97 30.69 15.53 -12.94
C PHE A 97 29.51 16.51 -12.99
N LEU A 98 29.78 17.82 -12.95
CA LEU A 98 28.75 18.84 -13.05
C LEU A 98 28.10 18.84 -14.44
N LEU A 99 28.89 18.65 -15.49
CA LEU A 99 28.38 18.51 -16.86
C LEU A 99 27.50 17.26 -17.01
N LEU A 100 27.98 16.11 -16.53
CA LEU A 100 27.20 14.86 -16.54
C LEU A 100 25.90 14.99 -15.74
N SER A 101 25.96 15.61 -14.55
CA SER A 101 24.81 15.87 -13.70
C SER A 101 23.79 16.81 -14.37
N ALA A 102 24.26 17.86 -15.05
CA ALA A 102 23.38 18.76 -15.79
C ALA A 102 22.66 18.04 -16.94
N ILE A 103 23.35 17.18 -17.69
CA ILE A 103 22.76 16.39 -18.78
C ILE A 103 21.74 15.40 -18.21
N ALA A 104 22.11 14.63 -17.19
CA ALA A 104 21.23 13.64 -16.57
C ALA A 104 20.01 14.31 -15.92
N GLY A 105 20.20 15.43 -15.22
CA GLY A 105 19.13 16.24 -14.63
C GLY A 105 18.19 16.81 -15.68
N LEU A 106 18.72 17.27 -16.82
CA LEU A 106 17.90 17.72 -17.95
C LEU A 106 17.07 16.58 -18.52
N ILE A 107 17.66 15.40 -18.74
CA ILE A 107 16.94 14.21 -19.22
C ILE A 107 15.84 13.83 -18.22
N ALA A 108 16.16 13.75 -16.93
CA ALA A 108 15.20 13.43 -15.87
C ALA A 108 14.05 14.45 -15.85
N PHE A 109 14.35 15.75 -15.96
CA PHE A 109 13.34 16.80 -16.03
C PHE A 109 12.42 16.64 -17.24
N LEU A 110 12.99 16.35 -18.42
CA LEU A 110 12.21 16.12 -19.63
C LEU A 110 11.33 14.87 -19.53
N VAL A 111 11.82 13.80 -18.90
CA VAL A 111 11.06 12.57 -18.66
C VAL A 111 9.92 12.83 -17.67
N VAL A 112 10.20 13.44 -16.52
CA VAL A 112 9.18 13.74 -15.50
C VAL A 112 8.11 14.68 -16.06
N LYS A 113 8.49 15.68 -16.85
CA LYS A 113 7.53 16.57 -17.51
C LYS A 113 6.59 15.85 -18.49
N LYS A 114 7.02 14.72 -19.05
CA LYS A 114 6.18 13.88 -19.93
C LYS A 114 5.29 12.90 -19.15
N ILE A 115 5.61 12.60 -17.90
CA ILE A 115 4.77 11.75 -17.05
C ILE A 115 3.55 12.57 -16.62
N LYS A 116 2.42 12.40 -17.30
CA LYS A 116 1.14 12.91 -16.83
C LYS A 116 0.73 12.12 -15.58
N ALA A 117 0.34 12.82 -14.51
CA ALA A 117 -0.19 12.17 -13.32
C ALA A 117 -1.44 11.34 -13.70
N PRO A 118 -1.57 10.09 -13.22
CA PRO A 118 -2.74 9.25 -13.50
C PRO A 118 -3.97 9.83 -12.78
N THR A 119 -4.78 10.59 -13.53
CA THR A 119 -5.96 11.29 -13.01
C THR A 119 -7.02 10.32 -12.50
N THR A 120 -7.20 9.17 -13.15
CA THR A 120 -8.18 8.15 -12.78
C THR A 120 -7.86 7.45 -11.46
N THR A 121 -6.57 7.19 -11.18
CA THR A 121 -6.13 6.57 -9.93
C THR A 121 -6.29 7.52 -8.74
N ILE A 122 -5.99 8.81 -8.95
CA ILE A 122 -6.15 9.83 -7.91
C ILE A 122 -7.64 10.04 -7.59
N GLU A 123 -8.50 10.09 -8.61
CA GLU A 123 -9.95 10.22 -8.43
C GLU A 123 -10.55 9.00 -7.72
N THR A 124 -10.12 7.78 -8.08
CA THR A 124 -10.59 6.55 -7.41
C THR A 124 -10.12 6.49 -5.95
N ALA A 125 -8.87 6.89 -5.67
CA ALA A 125 -8.35 6.97 -4.31
C ALA A 125 -9.09 8.03 -3.48
N GLN A 126 -9.38 9.19 -4.07
CA GLN A 126 -10.18 10.24 -3.44
C GLN A 126 -11.60 9.75 -3.16
N ASN A 127 -12.26 9.11 -4.14
CA ASN A 127 -13.60 8.54 -3.97
C ASN A 127 -13.65 7.45 -2.90
N ALA A 128 -12.61 6.61 -2.79
CA ALA A 128 -12.50 5.63 -1.71
C ALA A 128 -12.36 6.31 -0.34
N VAL A 129 -11.56 7.37 -0.23
CA VAL A 129 -11.43 8.17 1.00
C VAL A 129 -12.75 8.89 1.32
N TYR A 130 -13.44 9.46 0.34
CA TYR A 130 -14.73 10.12 0.51
C TYR A 130 -15.85 9.14 0.92
N ALA A 131 -15.82 7.92 0.40
CA ALA A 131 -16.75 6.86 0.78
C ALA A 131 -16.54 6.41 2.24
N VAL A 132 -15.29 6.33 2.70
CA VAL A 132 -14.94 6.01 4.10
C VAL A 132 -15.23 7.19 5.05
N GLN A 133 -15.09 8.44 4.58
CA GLN A 133 -15.42 9.65 5.34
C GLN A 133 -16.92 9.93 5.47
N GLY A 134 -17.79 9.07 4.91
CA GLY A 134 -19.22 9.11 5.20
C GLY A 134 -19.98 10.32 4.63
N LYS A 135 -19.42 11.05 3.65
CA LYS A 135 -20.16 12.10 2.94
C LYS A 135 -21.06 11.46 1.87
N ARG A 136 -22.06 10.67 2.31
CA ARG A 136 -23.13 10.18 1.45
C ARG A 136 -23.81 11.39 0.81
N ARG A 137 -23.67 11.56 -0.50
CA ARG A 137 -24.57 12.43 -1.26
C ARG A 137 -25.96 11.85 -1.04
N SER A 138 -26.82 12.55 -0.31
CA SER A 138 -28.24 12.23 -0.25
C SER A 138 -28.84 12.61 -1.60
N ASN A 139 -28.50 11.84 -2.64
CA ASN A 139 -29.37 11.73 -3.79
C ASN A 139 -30.55 10.90 -3.28
N ALA A 140 -31.51 11.60 -2.66
CA ALA A 140 -32.85 11.07 -2.54
C ALA A 140 -33.28 10.79 -3.98
N VAL A 141 -33.22 9.52 -4.37
CA VAL A 141 -33.88 9.05 -5.57
C VAL A 141 -35.35 9.39 -5.33
N SER A 142 -35.80 10.48 -5.97
CA SER A 142 -37.20 10.88 -5.93
C SER A 142 -37.96 9.78 -6.64
N TYR A 143 -38.63 8.93 -5.87
CA TYR A 143 -39.48 7.86 -6.39
C TYR A 143 -40.63 8.43 -7.24
N ASP A 144 -40.94 9.73 -7.08
CA ASP A 144 -41.97 10.43 -7.84
C ASP A 144 -41.75 10.34 -9.36
N ASP A 145 -40.50 10.45 -9.83
CA ASP A 145 -40.17 10.39 -11.26
C ASP A 145 -40.26 8.95 -11.82
N THR A 146 -39.96 7.92 -11.01
CA THR A 146 -40.05 6.51 -11.45
C THR A 146 -41.45 5.93 -11.32
N PHE A 147 -42.29 6.47 -10.43
CA PHE A 147 -43.71 6.08 -10.33
C PHE A 147 -44.51 6.57 -11.55
N GLU A 148 -44.25 7.77 -12.08
CA GLU A 148 -44.90 8.23 -13.32
C GLU A 148 -44.48 7.42 -14.55
N GLU A 149 -43.22 6.98 -14.61
CA GLU A 149 -42.68 6.18 -15.72
C GLU A 149 -43.24 4.74 -15.72
N LEU A 150 -43.44 4.14 -14.54
CA LEU A 150 -43.95 2.76 -14.41
C LEU A 150 -45.48 2.66 -14.39
N TYR A 151 -46.19 3.71 -13.98
CA TYR A 151 -47.65 3.66 -13.79
C TYR A 151 -48.47 4.61 -14.66
N GLY A 152 -47.85 5.41 -15.52
CA GLY A 152 -48.53 6.09 -16.63
C GLY A 152 -49.57 7.14 -16.21
N LYS A 153 -49.22 8.40 -16.47
CA LYS A 153 -50.13 9.52 -16.78
C LYS A 153 -51.57 9.42 -16.22
N LYS A 154 -51.77 10.13 -15.10
CA LYS A 154 -53.01 10.81 -14.67
C LYS A 154 -54.31 10.02 -14.89
N VAL A 155 -54.77 9.35 -13.82
CA VAL A 155 -56.21 9.22 -13.57
C VAL A 155 -56.73 10.61 -13.24
N SER A 156 -57.08 11.38 -14.28
CA SER A 156 -57.93 12.55 -14.13
C SER A 156 -59.36 12.04 -13.98
N ALA A 157 -59.93 12.35 -12.81
CA ALA A 157 -61.28 12.02 -12.44
C ALA A 157 -62.28 12.46 -13.52
N ARG A 158 -63.09 11.50 -14.02
CA ARG A 158 -64.30 11.81 -14.78
C ARG A 158 -65.40 12.16 -13.80
N THR A 159 -65.50 13.43 -13.44
CA THR A 159 -66.76 14.06 -13.05
C THR A 159 -67.30 14.76 -14.28
N GLU A 160 -68.30 14.13 -14.91
CA GLU A 160 -69.52 14.68 -15.54
C GLU A 160 -70.22 13.56 -16.33
#